data_AF-A0A7Y9I064-F1
#
_entry.id   AF-A0A7Y9I064-F1
#
_cell.length_a   1.000
_cell.length_b   1.000
_cell.length_c   1.000
_cell.angle_alpha   90.00
_cell.angle_beta   90.00
_cell.angle_gamma   90.00
#
_symmetry.space_group_name_H-M   'P 1'
#
loop_
_entity.id
_entity.type
_entity.pdbx_description
1 polymer ?
#
loop_
_entity_poly.entity_id
_entity_poly.type
_entity_poly.pdbx_seq_one_letter_code
_entity_poly.pdbx_strand_id
1 'polypeptide(L)'
;MESFTVMLEIYNLSMVLLVTPVANSPFCFRIRTVTHGPKAMTITRLPDLSWNAVDIQMKYFTVDTIQRLGALIEFKKPKLFLPEIP
;
A
#
# COMPACT_ATOMS: atom_id res chain seq x y z
N MET A 1 12.20 13.67 1.33
CA MET A 1 11.22 12.79 0.65
C MET A 1 9.85 13.11 1.21
N GLU A 2 8.92 13.57 0.38
CA GLU A 2 7.58 13.94 0.83
C GLU A 2 6.67 12.72 0.88
N SER A 3 5.82 12.66 1.92
CA SER A 3 4.78 11.63 2.01
C SER A 3 3.59 12.03 1.15
N PHE A 4 2.84 11.05 0.65
CA PHE A 4 1.65 11.29 -0.15
C PHE A 4 0.52 10.35 0.26
N THR A 5 -0.71 10.68 -0.09
CA THR A 5 -1.88 9.87 0.22
C THR A 5 -2.32 9.04 -0.96
N VAL A 6 -2.77 7.83 -0.69
CA VAL A 6 -3.43 6.93 -1.65
C VAL A 6 -4.78 6.57 -1.06
N MET A 7 -5.82 6.69 -1.87
CA MET A 7 -7.15 6.21 -1.51
C MET A 7 -7.29 4.78 -1.99
N LEU A 8 -7.58 3.89 -1.06
CA LEU A 8 -7.85 2.49 -1.31
C LEU A 8 -9.34 2.27 -1.14
N GLU A 9 -10.03 1.98 -2.25
CA GLU A 9 -11.45 1.65 -2.26
C GLU A 9 -11.58 0.13 -2.33
N ILE A 10 -12.03 -0.47 -1.23
CA ILE A 10 -12.25 -1.91 -1.07
C ILE A 10 -13.74 -2.09 -0.85
N TYR A 11 -14.47 -2.45 -1.91
CA TYR A 11 -15.94 -2.55 -1.89
C TYR A 11 -16.58 -1.23 -1.42
N ASN A 12 -17.36 -1.27 -0.33
CA ASN A 12 -18.01 -0.13 0.30
C ASN A 12 -17.14 0.55 1.38
N LEU A 13 -15.87 0.15 1.50
CA LEU A 13 -14.93 0.70 2.47
C LEU A 13 -13.88 1.55 1.76
N SER A 14 -13.90 2.85 2.04
CA SER A 14 -12.87 3.78 1.61
C SER A 14 -11.82 3.94 2.71
N MET A 15 -10.57 3.65 2.37
CA MET A 15 -9.44 3.77 3.25
C MET A 15 -8.44 4.79 2.73
N VAL A 16 -8.00 5.69 3.60
CA VAL A 16 -6.91 6.61 3.27
C VAL A 16 -5.61 6.03 3.81
N LEU A 17 -4.67 5.80 2.90
CA LEU A 17 -3.32 5.36 3.19
C LEU A 17 -2.39 6.57 3.07
N LEU A 18 -1.55 6.78 4.09
CA LEU A 18 -0.45 7.73 4.01
C LEU A 18 0.84 6.94 3.75
N VAL A 19 1.44 7.22 2.61
CA VAL A 19 2.61 6.54 2.05
C VAL A 19 3.82 7.43 2.27
N THR A 20 4.82 6.90 2.95
CA THR A 20 6.08 7.59 3.25
C THR A 20 7.22 6.79 2.64
N PRO A 21 7.95 7.32 1.63
CA PRO A 21 9.14 6.68 1.10
C PRO A 21 10.21 6.52 2.20
N VAL A 22 10.87 5.37 2.23
CA VAL A 22 11.98 5.12 3.17
C VAL A 22 13.27 5.70 2.59
N ALA A 23 13.97 6.51 3.39
CA ALA A 23 15.25 7.09 2.99
C ALA A 23 16.25 6.00 2.57
N ASN A 24 16.98 6.24 1.49
CA ASN A 24 17.99 5.33 0.94
C ASN A 24 17.46 3.96 0.45
N SER A 25 16.15 3.81 0.28
CA SER A 25 15.55 2.59 -0.28
C SER A 25 14.52 2.95 -1.36
N PRO A 26 14.92 3.00 -2.66
CA PRO A 26 14.14 3.60 -3.73
C PRO A 26 12.81 2.91 -4.05
N PHE A 27 12.53 1.74 -3.47
CA PHE A 27 11.28 1.00 -3.65
C PHE A 27 10.76 0.42 -2.34
N CYS A 28 11.02 1.09 -1.22
CA CYS A 28 10.49 0.74 0.09
C CYS A 28 9.62 1.88 0.62
N PHE A 29 8.41 1.54 1.04
CA PHE A 29 7.40 2.50 1.46
C PHE A 29 6.78 2.06 2.78
N ARG A 30 6.78 2.97 3.74
CA ARG A 30 5.99 2.82 4.95
C ARG A 30 4.59 3.33 4.69
N ILE A 31 3.61 2.47 4.93
CA ILE A 31 2.20 2.76 4.71
C ILE A 31 1.51 2.77 6.06
N ARG A 32 0.71 3.80 6.32
CA ARG A 32 -0.14 3.87 7.52
C ARG A 32 -1.58 4.19 7.15
N THR A 33 -2.51 3.56 7.84
CA THR A 33 -3.93 3.83 7.67
C THR A 33 -4.35 5.03 8.50
N VAL A 34 -5.06 5.96 7.87
CA VAL A 34 -5.52 7.20 8.52
C VAL A 34 -6.90 7.01 9.16
N THR A 35 -7.79 6.22 8.55
CA THR A 35 -9.23 6.23 8.88
C THR A 35 -9.72 5.13 9.84
N HIS A 36 -8.90 4.15 10.24
CA HIS A 36 -9.38 2.99 11.03
C HIS A 36 -8.45 2.56 12.18
N GLY A 37 -7.85 3.53 12.86
CA GLY A 37 -6.76 3.28 13.81
C GLY A 37 -5.43 3.10 13.07
N PRO A 38 -4.33 3.66 13.59
CA PRO A 38 -3.06 3.69 12.87
C PRO A 38 -2.43 2.29 12.88
N LYS A 39 -2.65 1.52 11.82
CA LYS A 39 -1.86 0.33 11.52
C LYS A 39 -0.84 0.71 10.46
N ALA A 40 0.40 0.34 10.72
CA ALA A 40 1.50 0.54 9.79
C ALA A 40 1.87 -0.79 9.15
N MET A 41 2.20 -0.75 7.88
CA MET A 41 2.85 -1.84 7.17
C MET A 41 3.98 -1.25 6.32
N THR A 42 4.95 -2.08 5.97
CA THR A 42 6.01 -1.68 5.04
C THR A 42 5.91 -2.53 3.80
N ILE A 43 5.86 -1.89 2.64
CA ILE A 43 5.91 -2.58 1.35
C ILE A 43 7.26 -2.34 0.69
N THR A 44 7.82 -3.37 0.06
CA THR A 44 9.12 -3.31 -0.60
C THR A 44 9.07 -4.02 -1.94
N ARG A 45 9.65 -3.44 -2.97
CA ARG A 45 9.85 -4.14 -4.25
C ARG A 45 11.06 -5.05 -4.16
N LEU A 46 10.85 -6.32 -4.48
CA LEU A 46 11.87 -7.36 -4.55
C LEU A 46 12.62 -7.30 -5.90
N PRO A 47 13.79 -7.96 -6.00
CA PRO A 47 14.58 -7.99 -7.25
C PRO A 47 13.86 -8.61 -8.45
N ASP A 48 12.90 -9.50 -8.21
CA ASP A 48 12.04 -10.12 -9.24
C ASP A 48 10.88 -9.21 -9.68
N LEU A 49 10.91 -7.93 -9.26
CA LEU A 49 9.90 -6.90 -9.52
C LEU A 49 8.56 -7.12 -8.79
N SER A 50 8.44 -8.16 -7.95
CA SER A 50 7.28 -8.35 -7.10
C SER A 50 7.31 -7.43 -5.88
N TRP A 51 6.14 -7.20 -5.28
CA TRP A 51 6.00 -6.43 -4.04
C TRP A 51 5.75 -7.36 -2.87
N ASN A 52 6.54 -7.18 -1.81
CA ASN A 52 6.32 -7.85 -0.54
C ASN A 52 5.84 -6.84 0.51
N ALA A 53 5.09 -7.32 1.49
CA ALA A 53 4.65 -6.52 2.61
C ALA A 53 4.95 -7.22 3.94
N VAL A 54 5.43 -6.46 4.90
CA VAL A 54 5.67 -6.90 6.28
C VAL A 54 4.78 -6.13 7.24
N ASP A 55 4.53 -6.72 8.41
CA ASP A 55 3.66 -6.16 9.45
C ASP A 55 2.20 -5.94 8.97
N ILE A 56 1.71 -6.82 8.08
CA ILE A 56 0.34 -6.75 7.58
C ILE A 56 -0.62 -7.12 8.72
N GLN A 57 -1.37 -6.14 9.22
CA GLN A 57 -2.35 -6.33 10.30
C GLN A 57 -3.80 -6.26 9.81
N MET A 58 -4.02 -6.32 8.50
CA MET A 58 -5.31 -6.05 7.87
C MET A 58 -5.65 -7.11 6.83
N LYS A 59 -6.86 -7.68 6.96
CA LYS A 59 -7.32 -8.86 6.20
C LYS A 59 -7.42 -8.67 4.68
N TYR A 60 -7.48 -7.44 4.20
CA TYR A 60 -7.65 -7.12 2.77
C TYR A 60 -6.32 -6.90 2.02
N PHE A 61 -5.18 -6.87 2.72
CA PHE A 61 -3.86 -6.84 2.10
C PHE A 61 -3.39 -8.26 1.80
N THR A 62 -4.03 -8.90 0.82
CA THR A 62 -3.55 -10.15 0.24
C THR A 62 -2.31 -9.91 -0.62
N VAL A 63 -1.62 -10.99 -1.01
CA VAL A 63 -0.47 -10.91 -1.92
C VAL A 63 -0.83 -10.12 -3.20
N ASP A 64 -1.97 -10.41 -3.83
CA ASP A 64 -2.42 -9.69 -5.03
C ASP A 64 -2.67 -8.20 -4.76
N THR A 65 -3.33 -7.86 -3.65
CA THR A 65 -3.52 -6.47 -3.24
C THR A 65 -2.20 -5.73 -3.08
N ILE A 66 -1.20 -6.37 -2.46
CA ILE A 66 0.12 -5.78 -2.25
C ILE A 66 0.84 -5.55 -3.58
N GLN A 67 0.76 -6.48 -4.54
CA GLN A 67 1.30 -6.27 -5.89
C GLN A 67 0.70 -5.02 -6.55
N ARG A 68 -0.63 -4.91 -6.54
CA ARG A 68 -1.34 -3.78 -7.16
C ARG A 68 -1.03 -2.46 -6.45
N LEU A 69 -1.03 -2.46 -5.12
CA LEU A 69 -0.75 -1.27 -4.31
C LEU A 69 0.67 -0.76 -4.53
N GLY A 70 1.66 -1.66 -4.53
CA GLY A 70 3.05 -1.32 -4.77
C GLY A 70 3.27 -0.70 -6.15
N ALA A 71 2.70 -1.32 -7.19
CA ALA A 71 2.74 -0.76 -8.54
C ALA A 71 2.12 0.64 -8.59
N LEU A 72 0.96 0.87 -7.97
CA LEU A 72 0.34 2.19 -7.94
C LEU A 72 1.16 3.25 -7.21
N ILE A 73 1.78 2.88 -6.10
CA ILE A 73 2.66 3.74 -5.30
C ILE A 73 3.89 4.14 -6.11
N GLU A 74 4.48 3.19 -6.84
CA GLU A 74 5.59 3.44 -7.77
C GLU A 74 5.19 4.46 -8.85
N PHE A 75 4.00 4.32 -9.44
CA PHE A 75 3.48 5.25 -10.44
C PHE A 75 2.83 6.51 -9.84
N LYS A 76 2.87 6.70 -8.52
CA LYS A 76 2.23 7.82 -7.78
C LYS A 76 0.76 8.04 -8.17
N LYS A 77 0.02 6.95 -8.44
CA LYS A 77 -1.40 7.06 -8.78
C LYS A 77 -2.24 7.28 -7.52
N PRO A 78 -3.26 8.16 -7.57
CA PRO A 78 -3.97 8.60 -6.37
C PRO A 78 -4.99 7.59 -5.82
N LYS A 79 -5.42 6.60 -6.62
CA LYS A 79 -6.50 5.67 -6.26
C LYS A 79 -6.24 4.23 -6.71
N LEU A 80 -6.61 3.27 -5.85
CA LEU A 80 -6.71 1.84 -6.16
C LEU A 80 -8.14 1.34 -5.94
N PHE A 81 -8.69 0.65 -6.94
CA PHE A 81 -9.92 -0.13 -6.82
C PHE A 81 -9.57 -1.61 -6.78
N LEU A 82 -9.96 -2.30 -5.72
CA LEU A 82 -9.79 -3.76 -5.61
C LEU A 82 -11.11 -4.46 -5.94
N PRO A 83 -11.13 -5.39 -6.93
CA PRO A 83 -12.29 -6.23 -7.17
C PRO A 83 -12.46 -7.28 -6.06
N GLU A 84 -13.63 -7.94 -6.04
CA GLU A 84 -13.93 -9.01 -5.09
C GLU A 84 -12.85 -10.09 -5.05
N ILE A 85 -12.37 -10.43 -3.85
CA ILE A 85 -11.66 -11.70 -3.64
C ILE A 85 -12.77 -12.75 -3.47
N PRO A 86 -12.90 -13.73 -4.38
CA PRO A 86 -13.92 -14.78 -4.29
C PRO A 86 -13.74 -15.67 -3.06
#